data_AF-A0A0S7ZJ85-F1
#
_entry.id   AF-A0A0S7ZJ85-F1
#
_cell.length_a   1.000
_cell.length_b   1.000
_cell.length_c   1.000
_cell.angle_alpha   90.00
_cell.angle_beta   90.00
_cell.angle_gamma   90.00
#
_symmetry.space_group_name_H-M   'P 1'
#
loop_
_entity.id
_entity.type
_entity.pdbx_description
1 polymer ?
#
loop_
_entity_poly.entity_id
_entity_poly.type
_entity_poly.pdbx_seq_one_letter_code
_entity_poly.pdbx_strand_id
1 'polypeptide(L)'
;GFILHDLPRVSSLHLIDSIHILYLGILCTSSAFILYLIAVRDVGAVNTAVFMLLQIIVSIGFSFVLLKEIPDRYMAIGAPLIFIAIYLTREVREKKGFESSSP
;
A
#
# COMPACT_ATOMS: atom_id res chain seq x y z
N GLY A 1 24.08 11.43 14.36
CA GLY A 1 24.73 12.27 13.35
C GLY A 1 24.67 11.59 11.99
N PHE A 2 23.54 11.74 11.30
CA PHE A 2 23.31 11.23 9.94
C PHE A 2 22.87 12.36 8.98
N ILE A 3 22.32 13.45 9.52
CA ILE A 3 21.75 14.57 8.77
C ILE A 3 22.83 15.50 8.16
N LEU A 4 24.07 15.54 8.68
CA LEU A 4 25.11 16.48 8.20
C LEU A 4 25.98 15.96 7.04
N HIS A 5 25.90 14.69 6.65
CA HIS A 5 26.81 14.10 5.65
C HIS A 5 26.28 14.15 4.20
N ASP A 6 24.97 14.41 4.00
CA ASP A 6 24.35 14.44 2.65
C ASP A 6 24.19 15.86 2.07
N LEU A 7 24.55 16.92 2.82
CA LEU A 7 24.41 18.30 2.35
C LEU A 7 25.23 18.69 1.10
N PRO A 8 26.40 18.09 0.76
CA PRO A 8 27.12 18.49 -0.46
C PRO A 8 26.61 17.82 -1.75
N ARG A 9 25.60 16.92 -1.68
CA ARG A 9 25.05 16.24 -2.87
C ARG A 9 23.76 16.87 -3.41
N VAL A 10 23.01 17.58 -2.57
CA VAL A 10 21.76 18.29 -2.95
C VAL A 10 22.00 19.63 -3.67
N SER A 11 23.26 20.11 -3.71
CA SER A 11 23.60 21.43 -4.26
C SER A 11 23.79 21.44 -5.79
N SER A 12 23.95 20.28 -6.43
CA SER A 12 24.12 20.15 -7.90
C SER A 12 22.92 19.49 -8.59
N LEU A 13 21.76 19.41 -7.93
CA LEU A 13 20.62 18.57 -8.31
C LEU A 13 19.29 19.36 -8.38
N HIS A 14 19.33 20.66 -8.63
CA HIS A 14 18.21 21.55 -8.24
C HIS A 14 16.97 21.56 -9.18
N LEU A 15 17.08 21.09 -10.42
CA LEU A 15 15.97 21.13 -11.40
C LEU A 15 15.45 19.75 -11.83
N ILE A 16 16.35 18.78 -11.99
CA ILE A 16 16.00 17.45 -12.55
C ILE A 16 15.31 16.58 -11.51
N ASP A 17 15.77 16.57 -10.26
CA ASP A 17 15.13 15.80 -9.18
C ASP A 17 13.74 16.30 -8.84
N SER A 18 13.57 17.63 -8.85
CA SER A 18 12.29 18.29 -8.67
C SER A 18 11.27 17.78 -9.70
N ILE A 19 11.68 17.61 -10.96
CA ILE A 19 10.84 17.04 -12.03
C ILE A 19 10.56 15.56 -11.80
N HIS A 20 11.55 14.76 -11.35
CA HIS A 20 11.32 13.34 -11.05
C HIS A 20 10.31 13.13 -9.92
N ILE A 21 10.42 13.90 -8.84
CA ILE A 21 9.48 13.84 -7.71
C ILE A 21 8.08 14.29 -8.15
N LEU A 22 8.00 15.34 -8.97
CA LEU A 22 6.73 15.86 -9.49
C LEU A 22 6.08 14.85 -10.45
N TYR A 23 6.86 14.21 -11.32
CA TYR A 23 6.39 13.18 -12.24
C TYR A 23 5.91 11.93 -11.49
N LEU A 24 6.69 11.46 -10.50
CA LEU A 24 6.32 10.31 -9.69
C LEU A 24 5.08 10.61 -8.84
N GLY A 25 4.99 11.78 -8.22
CA GLY A 25 3.84 12.18 -7.42
C GLY A 25 2.56 12.33 -8.25
N ILE A 26 2.63 13.05 -9.37
CA ILE A 26 1.47 13.29 -10.24
C ILE A 26 1.01 12.00 -10.90
N LEU A 27 1.92 11.24 -11.53
CA LEU A 27 1.49 10.04 -12.25
C LEU A 27 1.17 8.87 -11.33
N CYS A 28 1.97 8.61 -10.29
CA CYS A 28 1.71 7.48 -9.39
C CYS A 28 0.46 7.74 -8.54
N THR A 29 0.39 8.88 -7.86
CA THR A 29 -0.72 9.16 -6.92
C THR A 29 -2.03 9.38 -7.68
N SER A 30 -2.01 10.15 -8.77
CA SER A 30 -3.25 10.42 -9.53
C SER A 30 -3.80 9.15 -10.18
N SER A 31 -2.95 8.32 -10.80
CA SER A 31 -3.40 7.06 -11.39
C SER A 31 -3.91 6.08 -10.34
N ALA A 32 -3.20 5.94 -9.20
CA ALA A 32 -3.63 5.10 -8.10
C ALA A 32 -4.97 5.57 -7.51
N PHE A 33 -5.17 6.88 -7.38
CA PHE A 33 -6.41 7.46 -6.85
C PHE A 33 -7.60 7.25 -7.80
N ILE A 34 -7.41 7.43 -9.10
CA ILE A 34 -8.45 7.15 -10.10
C ILE A 34 -8.84 5.67 -10.06
N LEU A 35 -7.85 4.76 -10.05
CA LEU A 35 -8.10 3.32 -9.94
C LEU A 35 -8.82 2.97 -8.62
N TYR A 36 -8.44 3.61 -7.52
CA TYR A 36 -9.10 3.45 -6.24
C TYR A 36 -10.59 3.83 -6.31
N LEU A 37 -10.91 5.01 -6.88
CA LEU A 37 -12.29 5.45 -7.02
C LEU A 37 -13.11 4.52 -7.92
N ILE A 38 -12.52 4.02 -9.02
CA ILE A 38 -13.15 3.04 -9.89
C ILE A 38 -13.39 1.73 -9.13
N ALA A 39 -12.41 1.24 -8.38
CA ALA A 39 -12.53 0.01 -7.59
C ALA A 39 -13.63 0.12 -6.53
N VAL A 40 -13.72 1.26 -5.84
CA VAL A 40 -14.81 1.51 -4.88
C VAL A 40 -16.17 1.50 -5.58
N ARG A 41 -16.26 2.05 -6.79
CA ARG A 41 -17.52 2.15 -7.56
C ARG A 41 -17.97 0.80 -8.14
N ASP A 42 -17.07 0.02 -8.71
CA ASP A 42 -17.39 -1.25 -9.40
C ASP A 42 -17.41 -2.46 -8.46
N VAL A 43 -16.43 -2.57 -7.56
CA VAL A 43 -16.22 -3.76 -6.72
C VAL A 43 -16.81 -3.55 -5.31
N GLY A 44 -17.17 -2.32 -4.97
CA GLY A 44 -17.71 -1.94 -3.67
C GLY A 44 -16.61 -1.61 -2.64
N ALA A 45 -17.00 -0.82 -1.64
CA ALA A 45 -16.10 -0.29 -0.61
C ALA A 45 -15.33 -1.38 0.15
N VAL A 46 -15.96 -2.52 0.43
CA VAL A 46 -15.37 -3.60 1.22
C VAL A 46 -14.25 -4.31 0.46
N ASN A 47 -14.44 -4.65 -0.82
CA ASN A 47 -13.39 -5.31 -1.60
C ASN A 47 -12.20 -4.37 -1.82
N THR A 48 -12.47 -3.08 -2.00
CA THR A 48 -11.39 -2.09 -2.14
C THR A 48 -10.59 -1.94 -0.84
N ALA A 49 -11.23 -1.98 0.32
CA ALA A 49 -10.54 -2.00 1.62
C ALA A 49 -9.63 -3.23 1.78
N VAL A 50 -10.06 -4.40 1.31
CA VAL A 50 -9.21 -5.61 1.30
C VAL A 50 -7.97 -5.42 0.43
N PHE A 51 -8.11 -4.79 -0.75
CA PHE A 51 -6.97 -4.46 -1.61
C PHE A 51 -6.00 -3.47 -0.95
N MET A 52 -6.50 -2.48 -0.21
CA MET A 52 -5.65 -1.56 0.56
C MET A 52 -4.90 -2.27 1.69
N LEU A 53 -5.52 -3.25 2.37
CA LEU A 53 -4.83 -4.08 3.35
C LEU A 53 -3.75 -4.95 2.70
N LEU A 54 -4.03 -5.51 1.52
CA LEU A 54 -3.05 -6.29 0.77
C LEU A 54 -1.86 -5.44 0.28
N GLN A 55 -2.12 -4.19 -0.13
CA GLN A 55 -1.09 -3.24 -0.52
C GLN A 55 -0.05 -3.04 0.59
N ILE A 56 -0.46 -3.01 1.86
CA ILE A 56 0.46 -2.88 3.00
C ILE A 56 1.41 -4.08 3.07
N ILE A 57 0.92 -5.30 2.84
CA ILE A 57 1.76 -6.51 2.83
C ILE A 57 2.75 -6.48 1.67
N VAL A 58 2.32 -6.04 0.48
CA VAL A 58 3.21 -5.91 -0.68
C VAL A 58 4.29 -4.86 -0.43
N SER A 59 3.94 -3.73 0.18
CA SER A 59 4.88 -2.67 0.56
C SER A 59 5.94 -3.17 1.56
N ILE A 60 5.52 -3.94 2.56
CA ILE A 60 6.40 -4.61 3.54
C ILE A 60 7.38 -5.54 2.81
N GLY A 61 6.89 -6.36 1.88
CA GLY A 61 7.74 -7.25 1.08
C GLY A 61 8.72 -6.49 0.18
N PHE A 62 8.26 -5.39 -0.44
CA PHE A 62 9.10 -4.55 -1.28
C PHE A 62 10.18 -3.84 -0.47
N SER A 63 9.85 -3.35 0.73
CA SER A 63 10.79 -2.77 1.69
C SER A 63 11.89 -3.77 2.07
N PHE A 64 11.53 -5.03 2.34
CA PHE A 64 12.52 -6.08 2.62
C PHE A 64 13.45 -6.33 1.43
N VAL A 65 12.93 -6.36 0.21
CA VAL A 65 13.72 -6.60 -1.01
C VAL A 65 14.64 -5.42 -1.34
N LEU A 66 14.15 -4.18 -1.22
CA LEU A 66 14.89 -2.97 -1.62
C LEU A 66 15.91 -2.51 -0.58
N LEU A 67 15.51 -2.49 0.69
CA LEU A 67 16.29 -1.90 1.77
C LEU A 67 17.25 -2.92 2.40
N LYS A 68 16.98 -4.22 2.23
CA LYS A 68 17.80 -5.34 2.72
C LYS A 68 18.08 -5.30 4.24
N GLU A 69 17.34 -4.46 4.98
CA GLU A 69 17.38 -4.41 6.44
C GLU A 69 16.56 -5.57 7.03
N ILE A 70 17.03 -6.08 8.15
CA ILE A 70 16.41 -7.22 8.84
C ILE A 70 15.04 -6.74 9.35
N PRO A 71 13.93 -7.37 8.91
CA PRO A 71 12.59 -6.93 9.27
C PRO A 71 12.45 -7.01 10.78
N ASP A 72 12.06 -5.89 11.37
CA ASP A 72 11.94 -5.76 12.82
C ASP A 72 10.88 -6.74 13.36
N ARG A 73 11.05 -7.23 14.60
CA ARG A 73 10.17 -8.23 15.22
C ARG A 73 8.70 -7.80 15.22
N TYR A 74 8.42 -6.49 15.24
CA TYR A 74 7.06 -5.96 15.13
C TYR A 74 6.41 -6.23 13.77
N MET A 75 7.19 -6.23 12.68
CA MET A 75 6.73 -6.49 11.31
C MET A 75 6.34 -7.97 11.13
N ALA A 76 7.03 -8.87 11.84
CA ALA A 76 6.72 -10.29 11.86
C ALA A 76 5.38 -10.61 12.54
N ILE A 77 4.92 -9.78 13.49
CA ILE A 77 3.61 -9.95 14.15
C ILE A 77 2.51 -9.22 13.37
N GLY A 78 2.82 -8.05 12.80
CA GLY A 78 1.86 -7.27 12.01
C GLY A 78 1.44 -7.97 10.71
N ALA A 79 2.37 -8.57 9.98
CA ALA A 79 2.09 -9.25 8.71
C ALA A 79 1.02 -10.37 8.81
N PRO A 80 1.12 -11.34 9.74
CA PRO A 80 0.09 -12.38 9.89
C PRO A 80 -1.24 -11.80 10.40
N LEU A 81 -1.23 -10.76 11.23
CA LEU A 81 -2.45 -10.11 11.70
C LEU A 81 -3.27 -9.53 10.54
N ILE A 82 -2.60 -8.85 9.58
CA ILE A 82 -3.26 -8.32 8.38
C ILE A 82 -3.80 -9.47 7.52
N PHE A 83 -3.05 -10.58 7.40
CA PHE A 83 -3.49 -11.75 6.66
C PHE A 83 -4.77 -12.36 7.24
N ILE A 84 -4.85 -12.49 8.57
CA ILE A 84 -6.03 -12.97 9.29
C ILE A 84 -7.22 -12.01 9.08
N ALA A 85 -6.99 -10.70 9.18
CA ALA A 85 -8.03 -9.69 8.96
C ALA A 85 -8.62 -9.77 7.54
N ILE A 86 -7.77 -9.96 6.53
CA ILE A 86 -8.19 -10.16 5.13
C ILE A 86 -9.02 -11.44 4.99
N TYR A 87 -8.56 -12.55 5.58
CA TYR A 87 -9.26 -13.84 5.51
C TYR A 87 -10.65 -13.75 6.14
N LEU A 88 -10.74 -13.17 7.35
CA LEU A 88 -12.01 -12.99 8.06
C LEU A 88 -12.98 -12.09 7.28
N THR A 89 -12.48 -11.01 6.68
CA THR A 89 -13.30 -10.09 5.86
C THR A 89 -13.86 -10.81 4.63
N ARG A 90 -13.10 -11.73 4.03
CA ARG A 90 -13.56 -12.55 2.91
C ARG A 90 -14.67 -13.51 3.33
N GLU A 91 -14.52 -14.18 4.47
CA GLU A 91 -15.46 -15.21 4.94
C GLU A 91 -16.79 -14.61 5.43
N VAL A 92 -16.75 -13.48 6.15
CA VAL A 92 -17.96 -12.73 6.54
C VAL A 92 -18.78 -12.30 5.31
N ARG A 93 -18.11 -11.99 4.20
CA ARG A 93 -18.76 -11.62 2.94
C ARG A 93 -19.44 -12.82 2.27
N GLU A 94 -18.80 -14.00 2.21
CA GLU A 94 -19.44 -15.20 1.66
C GLU A 94 -20.74 -15.53 2.41
N LYS A 95 -20.75 -15.39 3.74
CA LYS A 95 -21.96 -15.61 4.54
C LYS A 95 -23.08 -14.60 4.23
N LYS A 96 -22.76 -13.32 4.06
CA LYS A 96 -23.75 -12.30 3.65
C LYS A 96 -24.28 -12.50 2.23
N GLY A 97 -23.49 -13.07 1.33
CA GLY A 97 -23.93 -13.44 -0.02
C GLY A 97 -24.95 -14.60 -0.01
N PHE A 98 -24.79 -15.54 0.93
CA PHE A 98 -25.71 -16.68 1.09
C PHE A 98 -27.06 -16.27 1.73
N GLU A 99 -27.04 -15.32 2.67
CA GLU A 99 -28.24 -14.84 3.37
C GLU A 99 -29.13 -13.91 2.52
N SER A 100 -28.58 -13.33 1.44
CA SER A 100 -29.30 -12.52 0.45
C SER A 100 -30.00 -13.34 -0.65
N SER A 101 -29.77 -14.66 -0.71
CA SER A 101 -30.29 -15.55 -1.76
C SER A 101 -31.34 -16.57 -1.26
N SER A 102 -31.84 -16.40 -0.03
CA SER A 102 -32.99 -17.17 0.45
C SER A 102 -34.21 -16.24 0.54
N PRO A 103 -35.23 -16.43 -0.31
CA PRO A 103 -36.47 -15.63 -0.30
C PRO A 103 -37.32 -15.87 0.95
#